data_AF-A0A072VRR3-F1
#
_entry.id   AF-A0A072VRR3-F1
#
_cell.length_a   1.000
_cell.length_b   1.000
_cell.length_c   1.000
_cell.angle_alpha   90.00
_cell.angle_beta   90.00
_cell.angle_gamma   90.00
#
_symmetry.space_group_name_H-M   'P 1'
#
loop_
_entity.id
_entity.type
_entity.pdbx_description
1 polymer ?
#
loop_
_entity_poly.entity_id
_entity_poly.type
_entity_poly.pdbx_seq_one_letter_code
_entity_poly.pdbx_strand_id
1 'polypeptide(L)'
;MQIKFVRIHTIAMEETLGSATTTINSSNIGFQLLKKHGWKEGTGLGISEQGRLEPVETRVKNNKRGLGADIVKKKVVKPGHGDSSKGDNKQEQLSQKKAKALSKRVRKMQEIEKKMQEKEFERAFFREFWPENV
;
A
#
# COMPACT_ATOMS: atom_id res chain seq x y z
N MET A 1 1.89 -41.03 1.33
CA MET A 1 2.79 -39.92 0.95
C MET A 1 2.71 -38.83 2.01
N GLN A 2 3.83 -38.49 2.66
CA GLN A 2 3.90 -37.39 3.64
C GLN A 2 4.34 -36.12 2.90
N ILE A 3 3.50 -35.08 2.90
CA ILE A 3 3.81 -33.78 2.31
C ILE A 3 4.57 -32.98 3.37
N LYS A 4 5.88 -32.79 3.19
CA LYS A 4 6.69 -31.90 4.03
C LYS A 4 6.45 -30.47 3.59
N PHE A 5 5.81 -29.68 4.45
CA PHE A 5 5.63 -28.25 4.24
C PHE A 5 6.96 -27.53 4.55
N VAL A 6 7.57 -26.92 3.53
CA VAL A 6 8.79 -26.13 3.70
C VAL A 6 8.41 -24.83 4.41
N ARG A 7 8.96 -24.62 5.61
CA ARG A 7 8.83 -23.39 6.37
C ARG A 7 9.53 -22.26 5.59
N ILE A 8 8.74 -21.43 4.93
CA ILE A 8 9.19 -20.18 4.33
C ILE A 8 9.72 -19.33 5.49
N HIS A 9 11.03 -19.15 5.56
CA HIS A 9 11.63 -18.24 6.53
C HIS A 9 11.34 -16.82 6.06
N THR A 10 10.40 -16.17 6.73
CA THR A 10 10.18 -14.73 6.59
C THR A 10 11.45 -14.04 7.05
N ILE A 11 12.23 -13.53 6.09
CA ILE A 11 13.35 -12.63 6.36
C ILE A 11 12.71 -11.31 6.82
N ALA A 12 12.82 -11.03 8.11
CA ALA A 12 12.50 -9.72 8.64
C ALA A 12 13.46 -8.72 8.00
N MET A 13 12.93 -7.82 7.16
CA MET A 13 13.68 -6.67 6.70
C MET A 13 13.85 -5.75 7.91
N GLU A 14 15.04 -5.78 8.50
CA GLU A 14 15.45 -4.81 9.51
C GLU A 14 15.48 -3.44 8.83
N GLU A 15 14.49 -2.60 9.13
CA GLU A 15 14.51 -1.19 8.74
C GLU A 15 15.63 -0.51 9.53
N THR A 16 16.82 -0.43 8.93
CA THR A 16 17.87 0.51 9.33
C THR A 16 17.40 1.92 8.98
N LEU A 17 16.48 2.43 9.80
CA LEU A 17 16.18 3.85 9.86
C LEU A 17 17.51 4.55 10.11
N GLY A 18 18.04 5.25 9.10
CA GLY A 18 19.30 5.96 9.16
C GLY A 18 19.32 6.81 10.43
N SER A 19 20.09 6.36 11.41
CA SER A 19 20.19 7.05 12.70
C SER A 19 20.87 8.38 12.43
N ALA A 20 20.12 9.47 12.62
CA ALA A 20 20.59 10.84 12.43
C ALA A 20 21.88 11.13 13.21
N THR A 21 22.13 10.39 14.30
CA THR A 21 23.28 10.52 15.18
C THR A 21 24.60 9.94 14.65
N THR A 22 24.62 9.35 13.46
CA THR A 22 25.83 8.67 12.95
C THR A 22 26.66 9.64 12.11
N THR A 23 27.88 9.93 12.54
CA THR A 23 28.80 10.81 11.81
C THR A 23 29.16 10.21 10.44
N ILE A 24 29.39 11.07 9.45
CA ILE A 24 29.78 10.63 8.11
C ILE A 24 31.18 10.01 8.19
N ASN A 25 31.32 8.78 7.71
CA ASN A 25 32.60 8.07 7.73
C ASN A 25 33.67 8.77 6.88
N SER A 26 34.93 8.73 7.31
CA SER A 26 36.07 9.35 6.61
C SER A 26 36.41 8.76 5.25
N SER A 27 36.01 7.51 4.99
CA SER A 27 36.11 6.88 3.66
C SER A 27 35.11 7.46 2.65
N ASN A 28 34.06 8.15 3.12
CA ASN A 28 33.07 8.75 2.25
C ASN A 28 33.69 9.92 1.46
N ILE A 29 33.52 9.91 0.13
CA ILE A 29 34.07 10.93 -0.76
C ILE A 29 33.55 12.33 -0.39
N GLY A 30 32.27 12.45 -0.01
CA GLY A 30 31.65 13.70 0.44
C GLY A 30 32.30 14.26 1.71
N PHE A 31 32.66 13.40 2.68
CA PHE A 31 33.40 13.82 3.87
C PHE A 31 34.76 14.41 3.51
N GLN A 32 35.50 13.76 2.60
CA GLN A 32 36.81 14.23 2.17
C GLN A 32 36.73 15.57 1.44
N LEU A 33 35.71 15.76 0.59
CA LEU A 33 35.45 17.02 -0.10
C LEU A 33 35.15 18.14 0.88
N LEU A 34 34.25 17.92 1.85
CA LEU A 34 33.92 18.90 2.87
C LEU A 34 35.17 19.33 3.64
N LYS A 35 35.97 18.36 4.11
CA LYS A 35 37.25 18.64 4.80
C LYS A 35 38.22 19.44 3.93
N LYS A 36 38.36 19.12 2.65
CA LYS A 36 39.21 19.86 1.70
C LYS A 36 38.76 21.32 1.53
N HIS A 37 37.46 21.58 1.61
CA HIS A 37 36.90 22.93 1.53
C HIS A 37 36.81 23.65 2.89
N GLY A 38 37.51 23.15 3.91
CA GLY A 38 37.65 23.81 5.20
C GLY A 38 36.51 23.54 6.19
N TRP A 39 35.56 22.66 5.86
CA TRP A 39 34.55 22.22 6.82
C TRP A 39 35.19 21.33 7.89
N LYS A 40 34.77 21.52 9.16
CA LYS A 40 35.24 20.74 10.30
C LYS A 40 34.14 19.81 10.78
N GLU A 41 34.54 18.69 11.35
CA GLU A 41 33.55 17.73 11.84
C GLU A 41 32.94 18.26 13.13
N GLY A 42 31.62 18.11 13.27
CA GLY A 42 30.88 18.64 14.42
C GLY A 42 30.50 20.12 14.32
N THR A 43 30.89 20.84 13.25
CA THR A 43 30.43 22.22 13.02
C THR A 43 29.42 22.34 11.89
N GLY A 44 28.52 23.31 12.03
CA GLY A 44 27.48 23.60 11.05
C GLY A 44 28.07 24.22 9.78
N LEU A 45 27.33 24.12 8.68
CA LEU A 45 27.73 24.77 7.43
C LEU A 45 27.41 26.28 7.46
N GLY A 46 28.21 27.07 6.75
CA GLY A 46 28.02 28.53 6.63
C GLY A 46 29.13 29.34 7.28
N ILE A 47 29.12 30.66 7.04
CA ILE A 47 30.20 31.59 7.44
C ILE A 47 30.38 31.61 8.97
N SER A 48 29.28 31.50 9.71
CA SER A 48 29.26 31.52 11.18
C SER A 48 28.88 30.14 11.73
N GLU A 49 29.09 29.07 10.96
CA GLU A 49 28.75 27.70 11.34
C GLU A 49 27.26 27.52 11.73
N GLN A 50 26.39 28.38 11.19
CA GLN A 50 24.98 28.50 11.60
C GLN A 50 24.07 27.38 11.06
N GLY A 51 24.58 26.56 10.15
CA GLY A 51 23.86 25.45 9.56
C GLY A 51 23.56 24.37 10.60
N ARG A 52 22.46 23.65 10.38
CA ARG A 52 22.10 22.51 11.24
C ARG A 52 23.13 21.40 11.13
N LEU A 53 23.48 20.82 12.28
CA LEU A 53 24.34 19.64 12.37
C LEU A 53 23.59 18.37 11.95
N GLU A 54 22.33 18.29 12.38
CA GLU A 54 21.49 17.10 12.20
C GLU A 54 20.55 17.24 10.99
N PRO A 55 20.37 16.17 10.20
CA PRO A 55 19.39 16.13 9.11
C PRO A 55 17.96 16.47 9.56
N VAL A 56 17.15 16.98 8.63
CA VAL A 56 15.73 17.24 8.92
C VAL A 56 14.99 15.91 8.99
N GLU A 57 14.32 15.65 10.11
CA GLU A 57 13.44 14.48 10.22
C GLU A 57 12.30 14.57 9.20
N THR A 58 12.12 13.50 8.44
CA THR A 58 11.00 13.37 7.50
C THR A 58 10.08 12.25 7.93
N ARG A 59 8.78 12.42 7.69
CA ARG A 59 7.78 11.39 7.95
C ARG A 59 7.29 10.84 6.62
N VAL A 60 7.47 9.54 6.42
CA VAL A 60 6.95 8.85 5.24
C VAL A 60 5.43 8.74 5.36
N LYS A 61 4.72 9.17 4.32
CA LYS A 61 3.26 9.06 4.24
C LYS A 61 2.87 7.77 3.53
N ASN A 62 2.51 6.74 4.28
CA ASN A 62 2.13 5.44 3.72
C ASN A 62 0.67 5.40 3.21
N ASN A 63 -0.12 6.45 3.41
CA ASN A 63 -1.53 6.50 3.00
C ASN A 63 -1.73 7.35 1.73
N LYS A 64 -2.81 7.08 0.99
CA LYS A 64 -3.19 7.85 -0.21
C LYS A 64 -4.23 8.93 0.08
N ARG A 65 -4.51 9.25 1.35
CA ARG A 65 -5.52 10.25 1.72
C ARG A 65 -4.98 11.67 1.55
N GLY A 66 -5.85 12.65 1.38
CA GLY A 66 -5.46 14.07 1.34
C GLY A 66 -4.75 14.53 2.61
N LEU A 67 -3.99 15.62 2.51
CA LEU A 67 -3.49 16.32 3.70
C LEU A 67 -4.69 16.89 4.49
N GLY A 68 -4.60 16.88 5.82
CA GLY A 68 -5.72 17.31 6.69
C GLY A 68 -6.84 16.30 6.86
N ALA A 69 -6.80 15.14 6.19
CA ALA A 69 -7.84 14.13 6.37
C ALA A 69 -7.69 13.40 7.71
N ASP A 70 -8.79 13.29 8.49
CA ASP A 70 -8.77 12.75 9.86
C ASP A 70 -8.01 11.44 9.99
N ILE A 71 -7.01 11.39 10.87
CA ILE A 71 -6.25 10.17 11.11
C ILE A 71 -7.15 9.18 11.85
N VAL A 72 -7.77 8.26 11.11
CA VAL A 72 -8.47 7.12 11.72
C VAL A 72 -7.38 6.25 12.33
N LYS A 73 -7.14 6.40 13.64
CA LYS A 73 -6.24 5.56 14.40
C LYS A 73 -6.69 4.12 14.18
N LYS A 74 -5.89 3.31 13.46
CA LYS A 74 -6.12 1.86 13.38
C LYS A 74 -6.03 1.35 14.83
N LYS A 75 -7.18 1.02 15.42
CA LYS A 75 -7.21 0.29 16.68
C LYS A 75 -6.53 -1.05 16.42
N VAL A 76 -5.35 -1.25 17.01
CA VAL A 76 -4.70 -2.55 17.05
C VAL A 76 -5.64 -3.46 17.85
N VAL A 77 -6.38 -4.31 17.15
CA VAL A 77 -7.18 -5.35 17.77
C VAL A 77 -6.20 -6.40 18.27
N LYS A 78 -5.94 -6.41 19.58
CA LYS A 78 -5.36 -7.57 20.25
C LYS A 78 -6.37 -8.72 20.15
N PRO A 79 -5.98 -9.95 19.75
CA PRO A 79 -6.85 -11.10 19.89
C PRO A 79 -6.81 -11.53 21.35
N GLY A 80 -7.91 -11.34 22.07
CA GLY A 80 -8.04 -11.70 23.48
C GLY A 80 -9.45 -12.20 23.75
N HIS A 81 -9.51 -13.38 24.35
CA HIS A 81 -10.66 -14.24 24.63
C HIS A 81 -11.78 -13.54 25.44
N GLY A 82 -13.03 -13.96 25.21
CA GLY A 82 -14.23 -13.17 25.49
C GLY A 82 -14.74 -13.10 26.92
N ASP A 83 -15.70 -12.20 27.14
CA ASP A 83 -16.98 -12.51 27.80
C ASP A 83 -18.06 -11.52 27.33
N SER A 84 -19.28 -12.03 27.35
CA SER A 84 -20.56 -11.58 26.85
C SER A 84 -21.14 -10.32 27.53
N SER A 85 -21.82 -9.47 26.74
CA SER A 85 -23.10 -8.78 27.08
C SER A 85 -23.30 -7.45 26.31
N LYS A 86 -23.92 -7.52 25.12
CA LYS A 86 -25.02 -6.59 24.73
C LYS A 86 -25.67 -7.09 23.44
N GLY A 87 -26.92 -7.49 23.57
CA GLY A 87 -27.76 -7.99 22.47
C GLY A 87 -28.11 -6.92 21.44
N ASP A 88 -28.46 -7.45 20.28
CA ASP A 88 -29.42 -6.93 19.29
C ASP A 88 -29.08 -5.62 18.57
N ASN A 89 -28.22 -5.72 17.55
CA ASN A 89 -28.26 -4.90 16.31
C ASN A 89 -27.24 -5.34 15.23
N LYS A 90 -27.01 -6.65 15.03
CA LYS A 90 -26.01 -7.16 14.05
C LYS A 90 -26.58 -7.88 12.84
N GLN A 91 -27.78 -8.45 12.93
CA GLN A 91 -28.35 -9.24 11.82
C GLN A 91 -28.74 -8.37 10.61
N GLU A 92 -29.19 -7.12 10.83
CA GLU A 92 -29.69 -6.26 9.76
C GLU A 92 -28.57 -5.58 8.93
N GLN A 93 -27.41 -5.28 9.53
CA GLN A 93 -26.30 -4.66 8.78
C GLN A 93 -25.50 -5.65 7.92
N LEU A 94 -25.49 -6.94 8.28
CA LEU A 94 -24.83 -7.99 7.51
C LEU A 94 -25.67 -8.41 6.29
N SER A 95 -27.00 -8.45 6.41
CA SER A 95 -27.91 -8.76 5.31
C SER A 95 -27.87 -7.68 4.23
N GLN A 96 -27.86 -6.40 4.60
CA GLN A 96 -27.76 -5.28 3.65
C GLN A 96 -26.41 -5.23 2.91
N LYS A 97 -25.29 -5.56 3.56
CA LYS A 97 -23.97 -5.65 2.90
C LYS A 97 -23.87 -6.83 1.94
N LYS A 98 -24.43 -7.99 2.31
CA LYS A 98 -24.48 -9.17 1.43
C LYS A 98 -25.43 -8.94 0.24
N ALA A 99 -26.58 -8.31 0.43
CA ALA A 99 -27.51 -7.96 -0.65
C ALA A 99 -26.87 -7.00 -1.68
N LYS A 100 -26.14 -5.98 -1.21
CA LYS A 100 -25.39 -5.06 -2.09
C LYS A 100 -24.25 -5.75 -2.85
N ALA A 101 -23.55 -6.70 -2.22
CA ALA A 101 -22.48 -7.47 -2.87
C ALA A 101 -23.02 -8.46 -3.92
N LEU A 102 -24.13 -9.15 -3.62
CA LEU A 102 -24.83 -10.01 -4.57
C LEU A 102 -25.36 -9.20 -5.76
N SER A 103 -25.93 -8.02 -5.53
CA SER A 103 -26.40 -7.12 -6.59
C SER A 103 -25.28 -6.70 -7.55
N LYS A 104 -24.10 -6.35 -7.04
CA LYS A 104 -22.94 -6.00 -7.90
C LYS A 104 -22.48 -7.19 -8.75
N ARG A 105 -22.48 -8.40 -8.18
CA ARG A 105 -22.07 -9.62 -8.88
C ARG A 105 -23.06 -10.01 -9.97
N VAL A 106 -24.36 -9.91 -9.70
CA VAL A 106 -25.43 -10.18 -10.67
C VAL A 106 -25.38 -9.20 -11.84
N ARG A 107 -25.22 -7.89 -11.58
CA ARG A 107 -25.10 -6.89 -12.65
C ARG A 107 -23.90 -7.15 -13.56
N LYS A 108 -22.74 -7.49 -12.98
CA LYS A 108 -21.54 -7.78 -13.76
C LYS A 108 -21.68 -9.06 -14.61
N MET A 109 -22.41 -10.06 -14.10
CA MET A 109 -22.68 -11.30 -14.84
C MET A 109 -23.62 -11.04 -16.02
N GLN A 110 -24.69 -10.25 -15.82
CA GLN A 110 -25.63 -9.86 -16.88
C GLN A 110 -24.95 -9.05 -17.99
N GLU A 111 -24.03 -8.15 -17.63
CA GLU A 111 -23.29 -7.35 -18.62
C GLU A 111 -22.36 -8.21 -19.48
N ILE A 112 -21.67 -9.17 -18.88
CA ILE A 112 -20.81 -10.12 -19.61
C ILE A 112 -21.65 -11.00 -20.55
N GLU A 113 -22.79 -11.50 -20.08
CA GLU A 113 -23.70 -12.32 -20.87
C GLU A 113 -24.29 -11.53 -22.04
N LYS A 114 -24.74 -10.29 -21.81
CA LYS A 114 -25.21 -9.39 -22.87
C LYS A 114 -24.11 -9.14 -23.91
N LYS A 115 -22.87 -8.90 -23.47
CA LYS A 115 -21.73 -8.71 -24.37
C LYS A 115 -21.38 -9.96 -25.17
N MET A 116 -21.51 -11.15 -24.57
CA MET A 116 -21.37 -12.41 -25.27
C MET A 116 -22.48 -12.61 -26.31
N GLN A 117 -23.73 -12.30 -25.95
CA GLN A 117 -24.87 -12.38 -26.86
C GLN A 117 -24.76 -11.38 -28.02
N GLU A 118 -24.33 -10.14 -27.77
CA GLU A 118 -24.10 -9.14 -28.82
C GLU A 118 -22.98 -9.60 -29.76
N LYS A 119 -21.88 -10.13 -29.23
CA LYS A 119 -20.79 -10.64 -30.05
C LYS A 119 -21.19 -11.87 -30.87
N GLU A 120 -21.99 -12.76 -30.28
CA GLU A 120 -22.51 -13.94 -30.99
C GLU A 120 -23.56 -13.53 -32.04
N PHE A 121 -24.41 -12.56 -31.71
CA PHE A 121 -25.36 -11.96 -32.63
C PHE A 121 -24.64 -11.29 -33.79
N GLU A 122 -23.63 -10.44 -33.56
CA GLU A 122 -22.82 -9.84 -34.61
C GLU A 122 -22.18 -10.91 -35.48
N ARG A 123 -21.55 -11.94 -34.90
CA ARG A 123 -20.94 -13.03 -35.66
C ARG A 123 -21.97 -13.79 -36.51
N ALA A 124 -23.14 -14.10 -35.95
CA ALA A 124 -24.21 -14.76 -36.68
C ALA A 124 -24.79 -13.87 -37.78
N PHE A 125 -25.03 -12.59 -37.46
CA PHE A 125 -25.56 -11.57 -38.36
C PHE A 125 -24.62 -11.31 -39.54
N PHE A 126 -23.32 -11.15 -39.29
CA PHE A 126 -22.32 -10.99 -40.35
C PHE A 126 -22.21 -12.24 -41.23
N ARG A 127 -22.25 -13.44 -40.63
CA ARG A 127 -22.24 -14.70 -41.39
C ARG A 127 -23.46 -14.84 -42.32
N GLU A 128 -24.62 -14.35 -41.89
CA GLU A 128 -25.87 -14.53 -42.61
C GLU A 128 -26.14 -13.42 -43.63
N PHE A 129 -25.69 -12.19 -43.36
CA PHE A 129 -25.99 -11.03 -44.21
C PHE A 129 -24.82 -10.60 -45.10
N TRP A 130 -23.56 -10.95 -44.79
CA TRP A 130 -22.36 -10.53 -45.53
C TRP A 130 -21.33 -11.68 -45.75
N PRO A 131 -21.62 -12.65 -46.64
CA PRO A 131 -20.82 -13.87 -46.81
C PRO A 131 -19.45 -13.70 -47.50
N GLU A 132 -19.12 -12.55 -48.11
CA GLU A 132 -17.94 -12.40 -48.98
C GLU A 132 -16.67 -11.80 -48.34
N ASN A 133 -16.56 -11.70 -47.02
CA ASN A 133 -15.36 -11.14 -46.35
C ASN A 133 -14.77 -12.00 -45.23
N VAL A 134 -14.87 -13.32 -45.34
CA VAL A 134 -13.99 -14.29 -44.63
C VAL A 134 -13.12 -15.01 -45.64
#